data_AF-A0A940GLA2-F1
#
_entry.id   AF-A0A940GLA2-F1
#
_cell.length_a   1.000
_cell.length_b   1.000
_cell.length_c   1.000
_cell.angle_alpha   90.00
_cell.angle_beta   90.00
_cell.angle_gamma   90.00
#
_symmetry.space_group_name_H-M   'P 1'
#
loop_
_entity.id
_entity.type
_entity.pdbx_description
1 polymer ?
#
loop_
_entity_poly.entity_id
_entity_poly.type
_entity_poly.pdbx_seq_one_letter_code
_entity_poly.pdbx_strand_id
1 'polypeptide(L)'
;MGSIIARGALAGWRRTPSGHGIVLTLQVAESVAAFERKEFDRVELALNDRQLRSLARDLERAARSRGMDLRAPRAKSWLSRFNPLRFAPGLR
;
A
#
# COMPACT_ATOMS: atom_id res chain seq x y z
N MET A 1 9.46 26.25 4.35
CA MET A 1 8.36 25.29 4.22
C MET A 1 8.57 24.54 2.91
N GLY A 2 9.19 23.35 2.95
CA GLY A 2 9.59 22.62 1.74
C GLY A 2 8.38 21.93 1.12
N SER A 3 7.98 22.36 -0.08
CA SER A 3 7.00 21.65 -0.90
C SER A 3 7.57 20.28 -1.27
N ILE A 4 6.94 19.21 -0.79
CA ILE A 4 7.23 17.86 -1.29
C ILE A 4 6.59 17.78 -2.67
N ILE A 5 7.39 18.02 -3.71
CA ILE A 5 7.01 17.71 -5.09
C ILE A 5 6.85 16.19 -5.14
N ALA A 6 5.62 15.70 -5.09
CA ALA A 6 5.32 14.29 -5.31
C ALA A 6 5.67 13.99 -6.77
N ARG A 7 6.88 13.48 -7.01
CA ARG A 7 7.37 13.17 -8.37
C ARG A 7 6.64 11.96 -8.95
N GLY A 8 6.28 10.98 -8.12
CA GLY A 8 5.56 9.77 -8.52
C GLY A 8 4.23 9.52 -7.81
N ALA A 9 3.45 8.58 -8.33
CA ALA A 9 2.16 8.13 -7.79
C ALA A 9 2.23 6.67 -7.34
N LEU A 10 1.68 6.38 -6.15
CA LEU A 10 1.43 5.00 -5.72
C LEU A 10 0.25 4.45 -6.51
N ALA A 11 0.52 3.51 -7.41
CA ALA A 11 -0.47 2.91 -8.30
C ALA A 11 -1.22 1.75 -7.64
N GLY A 12 -0.56 1.02 -6.75
CA GLY A 12 -1.13 -0.16 -6.11
C GLY A 12 -0.27 -0.67 -4.97
N TRP A 13 -0.86 -1.53 -4.15
CA TRP A 13 -0.13 -2.21 -3.08
C TRP A 13 -0.73 -3.58 -2.78
N ARG A 14 0.10 -4.49 -2.28
CA ARG A 14 -0.29 -5.82 -1.80
C ARG A 14 0.45 -6.13 -0.50
N ARG A 15 -0.28 -6.71 0.45
CA ARG A 15 0.30 -7.28 1.69
C ARG A 15 0.32 -8.79 1.60
N THR A 16 1.45 -9.39 1.91
CA THR A 16 1.62 -10.85 2.00
C THR A 16 2.13 -11.21 3.39
N PRO A 17 1.43 -12.04 4.18
CA PRO A 17 1.95 -12.53 5.46
C PRO A 17 3.23 -13.37 5.25
N SER A 18 4.12 -13.34 6.24
CA SER A 18 5.32 -14.17 6.30
C SER A 18 5.51 -14.70 7.73
N GLY A 19 6.36 -15.70 7.92
CA GLY A 19 6.63 -16.26 9.26
C GLY A 19 7.18 -15.25 10.28
N HIS A 20 7.67 -14.09 9.83
CA HIS A 20 8.30 -13.06 10.67
C HIS A 20 7.63 -11.67 10.57
N GLY A 21 6.46 -11.58 9.95
CA GLY A 21 5.76 -10.31 9.74
C GLY A 21 5.05 -10.25 8.41
N ILE A 22 5.27 -9.19 7.64
CA ILE A 22 4.62 -8.96 6.35
C ILE A 22 5.63 -8.57 5.28
N VAL A 23 5.33 -8.91 4.03
CA VAL A 23 5.94 -8.30 2.86
C VAL A 23 4.91 -7.36 2.25
N LEU A 24 5.23 -6.07 2.20
CA LEU A 24 4.45 -5.04 1.53
C LEU A 24 5.07 -4.78 0.16
N THR A 25 4.33 -5.16 -0.89
CA THR A 25 4.69 -4.84 -2.27
C THR A 25 3.96 -3.57 -2.68
N LEU A 26 4.69 -2.57 -3.16
CA LEU A 26 4.17 -1.31 -3.69
C LEU A 26 4.43 -1.27 -5.20
N GLN A 27 3.46 -0.75 -5.94
CA GLN A 27 3.62 -0.36 -7.33
C GLN A 27 3.66 1.16 -7.40
N VAL A 28 4.78 1.71 -7.89
CA VAL A 28 5.00 3.15 -7.96
C VAL A 28 5.22 3.51 -9.41
N ALA A 29 4.57 4.58 -9.87
CA ALA A 29 4.87 5.20 -11.14
C ALA A 29 5.71 6.45 -10.88
N GLU A 30 6.79 6.65 -11.64
CA GLU A 30 7.67 7.83 -11.48
C GLU A 30 7.02 9.15 -11.90
N SER A 31 5.89 9.10 -12.60
CA SER A 31 5.13 10.27 -13.04
C SER A 31 3.69 9.88 -13.42
N VAL A 32 2.84 10.88 -13.65
CA VAL A 32 1.48 10.66 -14.19
C VAL A 32 1.53 10.00 -15.58
N ALA A 33 2.45 10.43 -16.44
CA ALA A 33 2.61 9.85 -17.78
C ALA A 33 3.05 8.38 -17.72
N ALA A 34 3.96 8.03 -16.80
CA ALA A 34 4.35 6.65 -16.56
C ALA A 34 3.16 5.81 -16.05
N PHE A 35 2.34 6.39 -15.17
CA PHE A 35 1.11 5.74 -14.69
C PHE A 35 0.13 5.43 -15.82
N GLU A 36 -0.13 6.40 -16.72
CA GLU A 36 -1.01 6.21 -17.87
C GLU A 36 -0.49 5.13 -18.83
N ARG A 37 0.84 5.05 -19.02
CA ARG A 37 1.51 4.01 -19.83
C ARG A 37 1.65 2.67 -19.10
N LYS A 38 1.21 2.57 -17.84
CA LYS A 38 1.37 1.38 -16.98
C LYS A 38 2.82 0.98 -16.73
N GLU A 39 3.73 1.95 -16.76
CA GLU A 39 5.13 1.78 -16.39
C GLU A 39 5.24 1.89 -14.87
N PHE A 40 5.39 0.73 -14.21
CA PHE A 40 5.40 0.63 -12.76
C PHE A 40 6.68 -0.02 -12.25
N ASP A 41 7.29 0.61 -11.26
CA ASP A 41 8.32 0.00 -10.44
C ASP A 41 7.69 -0.76 -9.28
N ARG A 42 8.27 -1.91 -8.97
CA ARG A 42 7.87 -2.74 -7.84
C ARG A 42 8.86 -2.55 -6.71
N VAL A 43 8.37 -2.06 -5.58
CA VAL A 43 9.14 -1.93 -4.34
C VAL A 43 8.64 -2.96 -3.34
N GLU A 44 9.54 -3.77 -2.78
CA GLU A 44 9.21 -4.76 -1.76
C GLU A 44 9.81 -4.38 -0.41
N LEU A 45 8.97 -4.37 0.62
CA LEU A 45 9.35 -4.03 1.98
C LEU A 45 9.02 -5.20 2.90
N ALA A 46 10.03 -5.86 3.45
CA ALA A 46 9.86 -6.79 4.55
C ALA A 46 9.73 -6.02 5.86
N LEU A 47 8.59 -6.13 6.52
CA LEU A 47 8.25 -5.36 7.72
C LEU A 47 7.77 -6.32 8.82
N ASN A 48 8.37 -6.22 10.00
CA ASN A 48 7.77 -6.78 11.20
C ASN A 48 6.59 -5.91 11.67
N ASP A 49 5.84 -6.40 12.66
CA ASP A 49 4.66 -5.71 13.20
C ASP A 49 4.96 -4.31 13.75
N ARG A 50 6.14 -4.11 14.34
CA ARG A 50 6.55 -2.79 14.86
C ARG A 50 6.79 -1.80 13.72
N GLN A 51 7.51 -2.23 12.69
CA GLN A 51 7.80 -1.42 11.51
C GLN A 51 6.53 -1.08 10.74
N LEU A 52 5.61 -2.05 10.59
CA LEU A 52 4.31 -1.82 9.97
C LEU A 52 3.50 -0.74 10.72
N ARG A 53 3.47 -0.79 12.05
CA ARG A 53 2.78 0.24 12.85
C ARG A 53 3.43 1.61 12.72
N SER A 54 4.77 1.68 12.66
CA SER A 54 5.48 2.94 12.43
C SER A 54 5.14 3.52 11.06
N LEU A 55 5.25 2.70 10.01
CA LEU A 55 4.95 3.11 8.65
C LEU A 55 3.50 3.61 8.51
N ALA A 56 2.53 2.91 9.12
CA ALA A 56 1.13 3.33 9.10
C ALA A 56 0.91 4.71 9.73
N ARG A 57 1.57 4.99 10.87
CA ARG A 57 1.50 6.29 11.55
C ARG A 57 2.16 7.40 10.73
N ASP A 58 3.29 7.11 10.10
CA ASP A 58 3.99 8.09 9.26
C ASP A 58 3.16 8.43 8.02
N LEU A 59 2.52 7.44 7.40
CA LEU A 59 1.60 7.64 6.28
C LEU A 59 0.35 8.44 6.71
N GLU A 60 -0.23 8.14 7.87
CA GLU A 60 -1.37 8.89 8.42
C GLU A 60 -1.00 10.35 8.67
N ARG A 61 0.15 10.61 9.30
CA ARG A 61 0.66 11.97 9.52
C ARG A 61 0.91 12.70 8.20
N ALA A 62 1.51 12.03 7.22
CA ALA A 62 1.82 12.59 5.91
C ALA A 62 0.58 12.85 5.05
N ALA A 63 -0.50 12.09 5.24
CA ALA A 63 -1.78 12.33 4.60
C ALA A 63 -2.50 13.53 5.24
N ARG A 64 -2.57 13.56 6.58
CA ARG A 64 -3.16 14.70 7.31
C ARG A 64 -2.47 16.01 7.01
N SER A 65 -1.14 16.04 6.92
CA SER A 65 -0.40 17.25 6.57
C SER A 65 -0.69 17.76 5.15
N ARG A 66 -1.23 16.90 4.27
CA ARG A 66 -1.69 17.24 2.92
C ARG A 66 -3.20 17.48 2.84
N GLY A 67 -3.88 17.59 3.99
CA GLY A 67 -5.34 17.77 4.04
C GLY A 67 -6.13 16.53 3.62
N MET A 68 -5.51 15.36 3.54
CA MET A 68 -6.16 14.11 3.19
C MET A 68 -6.67 13.42 4.46
N ASP A 69 -7.98 13.24 4.57
CA ASP A 69 -8.60 12.46 5.65
C ASP A 69 -8.57 10.97 5.30
N LEU A 70 -7.65 10.22 5.90
CA LEU A 70 -7.60 8.77 5.76
C LEU A 70 -8.71 8.13 6.59
N ARG A 71 -9.87 7.92 5.97
CA ARG A 71 -10.92 7.08 6.55
C ARG A 71 -10.54 5.62 6.40
N ALA A 72 -9.82 5.07 7.39
CA ALA A 72 -9.75 3.63 7.53
C ALA A 72 -11.18 3.13 7.80
N PRO A 73 -11.78 2.29 6.93
CA PRO A 73 -13.05 1.67 7.28
C PRO A 73 -12.83 0.92 8.61
N ARG A 74 -13.58 1.31 9.66
CA ARG A 74 -13.60 0.60 10.94
C ARG A 74 -13.73 -0.88 10.61
N ALA A 75 -12.74 -1.68 10.98
CA ALA A 75 -12.69 -3.09 10.68
C ALA A 75 -13.88 -3.79 11.36
N LYS A 76 -15.02 -3.87 10.67
CA LYS A 76 -16.03 -4.88 10.97
C LYS A 76 -15.40 -6.19 10.56
N SER A 77 -14.81 -6.90 11.52
CA SER A 77 -14.31 -8.27 11.39
C SER A 77 -13.37 -8.49 10.18
N TRP A 78 -12.07 -8.52 10.46
CA TRP A 78 -10.99 -8.96 9.56
C TRP A 78 -11.34 -10.21 8.73
N LEU A 79 -12.20 -11.12 9.24
CA LEU A 79 -12.59 -12.36 8.59
C LEU A 79 -13.55 -12.17 7.40
N SER A 80 -14.26 -11.04 7.31
CA SER A 80 -15.30 -10.82 6.28
C SER A 80 -14.76 -10.34 4.92
N ARG A 81 -13.47 -9.98 4.84
CA ARG A 81 -12.80 -9.52 3.59
C ARG A 81 -11.81 -10.51 2.99
N PHE A 82 -11.50 -11.60 3.69
CA PHE A 82 -10.79 -12.74 3.12
C PHE A 82 -11.80 -13.65 2.40
N ASN A 83 -12.05 -13.41 1.12
CA ASN A 83 -12.53 -14.47 0.23
C ASN A 83 -11.35 -14.97 -0.63
N PRO A 84 -10.60 -16.00 -0.20
CA PRO A 84 -9.49 -16.56 -0.98
C PRO A 84 -9.95 -17.23 -2.28
N LEU A 85 -11.26 -17.42 -2.51
CA LEU A 85 -11.79 -18.03 -3.74
C LEU A 85 -11.95 -17.05 -4.90
N ARG A 86 -11.68 -15.75 -4.71
CA ARG A 86 -11.91 -14.74 -5.76
C ARG A 86 -10.68 -14.46 -6.65
N PHE A 87 -9.54 -15.09 -6.36
CA PHE A 87 -8.29 -14.91 -7.10
C PHE A 87 -7.52 -16.23 -7.30
N ALA A 88 -8.23 -17.29 -7.71
CA ALA A 88 -7.58 -18.42 -8.35
C ALA A 88 -7.62 -18.20 -9.88
N PRO A 89 -6.55 -17.70 -10.53
CA PRO A 89 -6.38 -17.89 -11.96
C PRO A 89 -5.98 -19.35 -12.16
N GLY A 90 -6.90 -20.17 -12.68
CA GLY A 90 -6.57 -21.48 -13.24
C GLY A 90 -6.14 -22.55 -12.21
N LEU A 91 -7.12 -23.27 -11.68
CA LEU A 91 -6.98 -24.70 -11.44
C LEU A 91 -7.81 -25.40 -12.52
N ARG A 92 -7.12 -25.91 -13.53
CA ARG A 92 -7.58 -27.04 -14.33
C ARG A 92 -7.14 -28.31 -13.63
#